data_AF-A0AAP1WEN1-F1
#
_entry.id   AF-A0AAP1WEN1-F1
#
_cell.length_a   1.000
_cell.length_b   1.000
_cell.length_c   1.000
_cell.angle_alpha   90.00
_cell.angle_beta   90.00
_cell.angle_gamma   90.00
#
_symmetry.space_group_name_H-M   'P 1'
#
loop_
_entity.id
_entity.type
_entity.pdbx_description
1 polymer ?
#
loop_
_entity_poly.entity_id
_entity_poly.type
_entity_poly.pdbx_seq_one_letter_code
_entity_poly.pdbx_strand_id
1 'polypeptide(L)' 'MDKITQVLFSDIGKVTTQYVEVPHQQLKPHEVRIAPVFYGICGSDLHVLKGG' A
#
# COMPACT_ATOMS: atom_id res chain seq x y z
N MET A 1 8.54 7.53 -13.33
CA MET A 1 7.36 6.71 -13.00
C MET A 1 7.87 5.39 -12.46
N ASP A 2 7.27 4.89 -11.39
CA ASP A 2 7.53 3.54 -10.89
C ASP A 2 6.33 2.65 -11.16
N LYS A 3 6.59 1.40 -11.54
CA LYS A 3 5.56 0.36 -11.55
C LYS A 3 5.60 -0.35 -10.20
N ILE A 4 4.52 -0.21 -9.43
CA ILE A 4 4.43 -0.79 -8.09
C ILE A 4 3.28 -1.80 -8.01
N THR A 5 3.43 -2.77 -7.11
CA THR A 5 2.33 -3.64 -6.68
C THR A 5 1.74 -3.05 -5.41
N GLN A 6 0.43 -2.83 -5.40
CA GLN A 6 -0.32 -2.42 -4.20
C GLN A 6 -1.13 -3.60 -3.67
N VAL A 7 -1.15 -3.76 -2.35
CA VAL A 7 -2.13 -4.57 -1.64
C VAL A 7 -3.23 -3.61 -1.18
N LEU A 8 -4.43 -3.75 -1.74
CA LEU A 8 -5.53 -2.82 -1.56
C LEU A 8 -6.72 -3.51 -0.88
N PHE A 9 -7.15 -2.95 0.25
CA PHE A 9 -8.43 -3.27 0.88
C PHE A 9 -9.51 -2.46 0.15
N SER A 10 -10.13 -3.08 -0.86
CA SER A 10 -11.09 -2.38 -1.73
C SER A 10 -12.50 -2.28 -1.13
N ASP A 11 -12.82 -3.17 -0.19
CA ASP A 11 -14.10 -3.22 0.53
C ASP A 11 -13.97 -4.07 1.81
N ILE A 12 -14.99 -4.09 2.67
CA ILE A 12 -15.07 -5.01 3.80
C ILE A 12 -15.01 -6.45 3.29
N GLY A 13 -14.14 -7.25 3.89
CA GLY A 13 -13.90 -8.65 3.53
C GLY A 13 -13.14 -8.83 2.22
N LYS A 14 -12.65 -7.75 1.58
CA LYS A 14 -12.02 -7.82 0.27
C LYS A 14 -10.65 -7.14 0.23
N VAL A 15 -9.62 -7.96 0.00
CA VAL A 15 -8.27 -7.52 -0.31
C VAL A 15 -7.89 -8.00 -1.71
N THR A 16 -7.27 -7.13 -2.50
CA THR A 16 -6.81 -7.41 -3.87
C THR A 16 -5.39 -6.90 -4.07
N THR A 17 -4.65 -7.50 -4.99
CA THR A 17 -3.39 -6.93 -5.48
C THR A 17 -3.63 -6.23 -6.81
N GLN A 18 -2.98 -5.09 -7.02
CA GLN A 18 -3.02 -4.38 -8.30
C GLN A 18 -1.65 -3.84 -8.68
N TYR A 19 -1.37 -3.82 -9.98
CA TYR A 19 -0.19 -3.17 -10.54
C TYR A 19 -0.57 -1.78 -11.01
N VAL A 20 0.16 -0.77 -10.56
CA VAL A 20 -0.08 0.63 -10.94
C VAL A 20 1.21 1.33 -11.30
N GLU A 21 1.13 2.25 -12.25
CA GLU A 21 2.22 3.15 -12.58
C GLU A 21 2.00 4.46 -11.83
N VAL A 22 2.98 4.85 -11.02
CA VAL A 22 2.92 6.06 -10.20
C VAL A 22 3.97 7.05 -10.68
N PRO A 23 3.60 8.31 -11.00
CA PRO A 23 4.56 9.33 -11.35
C PRO A 23 5.46 9.67 -10.16
N HIS A 24 6.73 10.00 -10.46
CA HIS A 24 7.64 10.48 -9.43
C HIS A 24 7.26 11.90 -9.04
N GLN A 25 6.55 12.05 -7.93
CA GLN A 25 6.23 13.37 -7.37
C GLN A 25 7.46 13.98 -6.69
N GLN A 26 7.55 15.31 -6.67
CA GLN A 26 8.58 15.99 -5.89
C GLN A 26 8.29 15.79 -4.40
N LEU A 27 9.30 15.37 -3.64
CA LEU A 27 9.19 15.20 -2.19
C LEU A 27 9.18 16.58 -1.50
N LYS A 28 8.35 16.74 -0.47
CA LYS A 28 8.46 17.89 0.44
C LYS A 28 9.73 17.76 1.29
N PRO A 29 10.23 18.84 1.91
CA PRO A 29 11.49 18.82 2.66
C PRO A 29 11.59 17.77 3.77
N HIS A 30 10.47 17.27 4.27
CA HIS A 30 10.38 16.28 5.36
C HIS A 30 9.88 14.90 4.89
N GLU A 31 9.83 14.66 3.58
CA GLU A 31 9.36 13.39 3.01
C GLU A 31 10.54 12.58 2.45
N VAL A 32 10.42 11.27 2.53
CA VAL A 32 11.32 10.31 1.87
C VAL A 32 10.50 9.33 1.05
N ARG A 33 11.07 8.88 -0.07
CA ARG A 33 10.49 7.77 -0.86
C ARG A 33 11.21 6.48 -0.49
N ILE A 34 10.45 5.46 -0.13
CA ILE A 34 10.97 4.14 0.25
C ILE A 34 10.47 3.11 -0.76
N ALA A 35 11.39 2.28 -1.24
CA ALA A 35 11.09 1.08 -2.02
C ALA A 35 11.32 -0.15 -1.13
N PRO A 36 10.29 -0.61 -0.39
CA PRO A 36 10.45 -1.71 0.56
C PRO A 36 10.63 -3.04 -0.17
N VAL A 37 11.51 -3.87 0.37
CA VAL A 37 11.76 -5.22 -0.14
C VAL A 37 10.78 -6.23 0.47
N PHE A 38 10.32 -5.98 1.70
CA PHE A 38 9.42 -6.85 2.44
C PHE A 38 8.42 -6.03 3.27
N TYR A 39 7.25 -6.63 3.56
CA TYR A 39 6.24 -6.10 4.47
C TYR A 39 5.82 -7.19 5.47
N GLY A 40 5.59 -6.78 6.72
CA GLY A 40 4.98 -7.66 7.73
C GLY A 40 3.46 -7.56 7.68
N ILE A 41 2.77 -8.68 7.95
CA ILE A 41 1.32 -8.72 8.16
C ILE A 41 1.06 -8.77 9.67
N CYS A 42 0.13 -7.97 10.15
CA CYS A 42 -0.24 -7.86 11.55
C CYS A 42 -1.69 -8.33 11.78
N GLY A 43 -2.00 -8.77 13.00
CA GLY A 43 -3.38 -9.08 13.39
C GLY A 43 -4.34 -7.90 13.20
N SER A 44 -3.86 -6.65 13.33
CA SER A 44 -4.62 -5.42 13.05
C SER A 44 -5.18 -5.38 11.63
N ASP A 45 -4.51 -6.00 10.66
CA ASP A 45 -4.97 -6.00 9.27
C ASP A 45 -6.28 -6.78 9.12
N LEU A 46 -6.52 -7.78 9.98
CA LEU A 46 -7.79 -8.51 10.03
C LEU A 46 -8.92 -7.67 10.61
N HIS A 47 -8.63 -6.75 11.53
CA HIS A 47 -9.63 -5.81 12.04
C HIS A 47 -10.08 -4.86 10.93
N VAL A 48 -9.13 -4.28 10.19
CA VAL A 48 -9.41 -3.45 9.02
C VAL A 48 -10.20 -4.22 7.97
N LEU A 49 -9.79 -5.47 7.66
CA LEU A 49 -10.50 -6.31 6.71
C LEU A 49 -11.96 -6.54 7.09
N LYS A 50 -12.29 -6.56 8.39
CA LYS A 50 -13.65 -6.78 8.89
C LYS A 50 -14.48 -5.49 9.00
N GLY A 51 -13.91 -4.33 8.68
CA GLY A 51 -14.59 -3.04 8.72
C GLY A 51 -14.38 -2.24 10.00
N GLY A 52 -13.42 -2.62 10.85
CA GLY A 52 -13.15 -1.99 12.16
C GLY A 52 -13.68 -2.79 13.32
#